data_AF-A0A6B2UJ31-F1
#
_entry.id   AF-A0A6B2UJ31-F1
#
_cell.length_a   1.000
_cell.length_b   1.000
_cell.length_c   1.000
_cell.angle_alpha   90.00
_cell.angle_beta   90.00
_cell.angle_gamma   90.00
#
_symmetry.space_group_name_H-M   'P 1'
#
loop_
_entity.id
_entity.type
_entity.pdbx_description
1 polymer ?
#
loop_
_entity_poly.entity_id
_entity_poly.type
_entity_poly.pdbx_seq_one_letter_code
_entity_poly.pdbx_strand_id
1 'polypeptide(L)' 'APAPEPRPAAAPARPPVAPEDDMPAADDPDLVESALSGYELIVRELGATVLDEYDNDAAPH' A
#
# COMPACT_ATOMS: atom_id res chain seq x y z
N ALA A 1 -34.28 -27.29 25.71
CA ALA A 1 -33.41 -26.62 24.72
C ALA A 1 -32.54 -25.60 25.44
N PRO A 2 -31.24 -25.46 25.13
CA PRO A 2 -30.41 -24.46 25.77
C PRO A 2 -30.85 -23.04 25.36
N ALA A 3 -30.73 -22.09 26.28
CA ALA A 3 -31.06 -20.69 26.06
C ALA A 3 -29.95 -20.01 25.22
N PRO A 4 -30.30 -19.01 24.38
CA PRO A 4 -29.30 -18.30 23.58
C PRO A 4 -28.36 -17.50 24.49
N GLU A 5 -27.05 -17.64 24.25
CA GLU A 5 -26.03 -16.87 24.97
C GLU A 5 -26.11 -15.37 24.61
N PRO A 6 -25.86 -14.47 25.57
CA PRO A 6 -25.85 -13.04 25.30
C PRO A 6 -24.73 -12.69 24.32
N ARG A 7 -25.13 -12.15 23.16
CA ARG A 7 -24.18 -11.66 22.15
C ARG A 7 -23.49 -10.38 22.66
N PRO A 8 -22.16 -10.24 22.49
CA PRO A 8 -21.47 -9.01 22.81
C PRO A 8 -22.10 -7.81 22.10
N ALA A 9 -22.22 -6.69 22.80
CA ALA A 9 -22.66 -5.44 22.19
C ALA A 9 -21.66 -5.02 21.09
N ALA A 10 -22.17 -4.51 19.97
CA ALA A 10 -21.33 -4.05 18.87
C ALA A 10 -20.49 -2.85 19.31
N ALA A 11 -19.19 -2.87 18.99
CA ALA A 11 -18.31 -1.73 19.21
C ALA A 11 -18.76 -0.54 18.34
N PRO A 12 -18.58 0.70 18.81
CA PRO A 12 -18.88 1.88 18.01
C PRO A 12 -18.04 1.91 16.72
N ALA A 13 -18.61 2.45 15.65
CA ALA A 13 -17.90 2.63 14.38
C ALA A 13 -16.70 3.57 14.54
N ARG A 14 -15.58 3.25 13.88
CA ARG A 14 -14.42 4.15 13.85
C ARG A 14 -14.75 5.44 13.10
N PRO A 15 -14.23 6.59 13.54
CA PRO A 15 -14.35 7.82 12.77
C PRO A 15 -13.70 7.66 11.38
N PRO A 16 -14.23 8.34 10.35
CA PRO A 16 -13.62 8.35 9.03
C PRO A 16 -12.23 9.01 9.11
N VAL A 17 -11.28 8.44 8.38
CA VAL A 17 -9.92 8.98 8.21
C VAL A 17 -9.94 9.90 6.99
N ALA A 18 -9.33 11.08 7.08
CA ALA A 18 -9.22 11.98 5.93
C ALA A 18 -8.18 11.44 4.93
N PRO A 19 -8.29 11.71 3.62
CA PRO A 19 -7.33 11.24 2.63
C PRO A 19 -5.88 11.66 2.92
N GLU A 20 -5.70 12.88 3.43
CA GLU A 20 -4.41 13.42 3.86
C GLU A 20 -3.78 12.67 5.05
N ASP A 21 -4.58 11.97 5.87
CA ASP A 21 -4.11 11.17 7.00
C ASP A 21 -3.86 9.69 6.62
N ASP A 22 -4.18 9.29 5.37
CA ASP A 22 -4.03 7.93 4.86
C ASP A 22 -2.69 7.75 4.12
N MET A 23 -1.61 8.22 4.75
CA MET A 23 -0.24 8.08 4.25
C MET A 23 0.60 7.28 5.26
N PRO A 24 1.58 6.49 4.79
CA PRO A 24 2.50 5.77 5.68
C PRO A 24 3.29 6.74 6.56
N ALA A 25 3.59 6.31 7.78
CA ALA A 25 4.37 7.09 8.73
C ALA A 25 5.84 7.15 8.30
N ALA A 26 6.51 8.28 8.56
CA ALA A 26 7.88 8.52 8.13
C ALA A 26 8.92 7.56 8.77
N ASP A 27 8.56 6.89 9.85
CA ASP A 27 9.38 5.94 10.60
C ASP A 27 9.08 4.46 10.27
N ASP A 28 8.23 4.19 9.27
CA ASP A 28 7.94 2.81 8.88
C ASP A 28 9.22 2.14 8.31
N PRO A 29 9.64 0.96 8.81
CA PRO A 29 10.79 0.23 8.29
C PRO A 29 10.68 -0.16 6.81
N ASP A 30 9.46 -0.21 6.24
CA ASP A 30 9.25 -0.44 4.81
C ASP A 30 9.28 0.84 3.98
N LEU A 31 9.24 2.01 4.63
CA LEU A 31 9.34 3.32 3.99
C LEU A 31 10.80 3.59 3.64
N VAL A 32 11.23 3.04 2.52
CA VAL A 32 12.57 3.26 1.99
C VAL A 32 12.70 4.71 1.47
N GLU A 33 13.53 5.51 2.15
CA GLU A 33 13.85 6.90 1.74
C GLU A 33 14.51 7.00 0.36
N SER A 34 14.97 5.88 -0.20
CA SER A 34 15.63 5.88 -1.49
C SER A 34 14.71 6.25 -2.64
N ALA A 35 13.38 6.20 -2.45
CA ALA A 35 12.41 6.33 -3.53
C ALA A 35 12.91 5.61 -4.79
N LEU A 36 13.53 4.42 -4.61
CA LEU A 36 13.93 3.62 -5.74
C LEU A 36 12.64 3.44 -6.52
N SER A 37 12.55 4.05 -7.71
CA SER A 37 11.41 3.83 -8.58
C SER A 37 11.22 2.33 -8.66
N GLY A 38 9.99 1.81 -8.56
CA GLY A 38 9.77 0.36 -8.42
C GLY A 38 10.58 -0.48 -9.42
N TYR A 39 10.87 0.11 -10.59
CA TYR A 39 11.84 -0.34 -11.58
C TYR A 39 13.21 -0.79 -11.02
N GLU A 40 13.91 0.05 -10.26
CA GLU A 40 15.25 -0.28 -9.73
C GLU A 40 15.17 -1.40 -8.67
N LEU A 41 14.09 -1.46 -7.90
CA LEU A 41 13.84 -2.55 -6.93
C LEU A 41 13.56 -3.87 -7.65
N ILE A 42 12.81 -3.85 -8.75
CA ILE A 42 12.49 -5.03 -9.54
C ILE A 42 13.76 -5.64 -10.15
N VAL A 43 14.66 -4.83 -10.69
CA VAL A 43 15.94 -5.29 -11.26
C VAL A 43 16.82 -5.92 -10.18
N ARG A 44 16.97 -5.25 -9.04
CA ARG A 44 17.87 -5.68 -7.97
C ARG A 44 17.36 -6.93 -7.23
N GLU A 45 16.09 -6.97 -6.83
CA GLU A 45 15.62 -7.99 -5.88
C GLU A 45 15.01 -9.23 -6.53
N LEU A 46 14.54 -9.11 -7.78
CA LEU A 46 14.04 -10.26 -8.55
C LEU A 46 15.05 -10.74 -9.60
N GLY A 47 16.20 -10.07 -9.74
CA GLY A 47 17.19 -10.35 -10.79
C GLY A 47 16.64 -10.10 -12.20
N ALA A 48 15.68 -9.18 -12.33
CA ALA A 48 15.06 -8.87 -13.61
C ALA A 48 16.04 -8.14 -14.53
N THR A 49 15.80 -8.20 -15.84
CA THR A 49 16.56 -7.46 -16.86
C THR A 49 15.61 -6.65 -17.72
N VAL A 50 15.99 -5.44 -18.04
CA VAL A 50 15.18 -4.52 -18.84
C VAL A 50 15.52 -4.76 -20.30
N LEU A 51 14.48 -5.00 -21.09
CA LEU A 51 14.64 -5.30 -22.51
C LEU A 51 14.49 -4.04 -23.34
N ASP A 52 13.41 -3.28 -23.13
CA ASP A 52 13.12 -2.03 -23.80
C ASP A 52 12.48 -1.04 -22.81
N GLU A 53 12.81 0.24 -22.95
CA GLU A 53 12.22 1.34 -22.19
C GLU A 53 11.39 2.21 -23.13
N TYR A 54 10.15 2.51 -22.74
CA TYR A 54 9.22 3.33 -23.51
C TYR A 54 8.82 4.55 -22.71
N ASP A 55 8.85 5.71 -23.37
CA ASP A 55 8.45 6.97 -22.78
C ASP A 55 6.91 7.06 -22.81
N ASN A 56 6.27 6.75 -21.68
CA ASN A 56 4.81 6.62 -21.58
C ASN A 56 4.08 7.94 -21.89
N ASP A 57 4.74 9.08 -21.64
CA ASP A 57 4.19 10.41 -21.92
C ASP A 57 4.39 10.82 -23.39
N ALA A 58 5.22 10.10 -24.15
CA ALA A 58 5.40 10.32 -25.58
C ALA A 58 4.37 9.54 -26.43
N ALA A 59 3.58 8.66 -25.81
CA ALA A 59 2.47 8.01 -26.48
C ALA A 59 1.30 8.99 -26.67
N PRO A 60 0.69 9.09 -27.86
CA PRO A 60 -0.51 9.89 -28.03
C PRO A 60 -1.65 9.33 -27.17
N HIS A 61 -2.24 10.18 -26.31
CA HIS A 61 -3.46 9.87 -25.55
C HIS A 61 -4.64 9.47 -26.44
#